data_AF-A0A1C6JAD0-F1
#
_entry.id   AF-A0A1C6JAD0-F1
#
_cell.length_a   1.000
_cell.length_b   1.000
_cell.length_c   1.000
_cell.angle_alpha   90.00
_cell.angle_beta   90.00
_cell.angle_gamma   90.00
#
_symmetry.space_group_name_H-M   'P 1'
#
loop_
_entity.id
_entity.type
_entity.pdbx_description
1 polymer ?
#
loop_
_entity_poly.entity_id
_entity_poly.type
_entity_poly.pdbx_seq_one_letter_code
_entity_poly.pdbx_strand_id
1 'polypeptide(L)' 'MKKNLCKPCAVATADRRDREVKQLPGRSEKITCDKCGRRRFGLPYEVKRKFFTGGGAKK' A
#
# COMPACT_ATOMS: atom_id res chain seq x y z
N MET A 1 4.06 4.33 -6.31
CA MET A 1 4.64 5.10 -5.18
C MET A 1 5.25 4.12 -4.19
N LYS A 2 6.54 4.27 -3.87
CA LYS A 2 7.19 3.46 -2.82
C LYS A 2 6.75 3.99 -1.46
N LYS A 3 6.25 3.13 -0.58
CA LYS A 3 5.80 3.48 0.78
C LYS A 3 6.23 2.42 1.78
N ASN A 4 6.60 2.87 2.97
CA ASN A 4 6.98 2.02 4.07
C ASN A 4 5.73 1.64 4.85
N LEU A 5 5.28 0.39 4.70
CA LEU A 5 4.04 -0.07 5.31
C LEU A 5 4.30 -1.21 6.30
N CYS A 6 3.55 -1.17 7.40
CA CYS A 6 3.46 -2.29 8.31
C CYS A 6 2.73 -3.45 7.61
N LYS A 7 3.06 -4.72 7.92
CA LYS A 7 2.36 -5.90 7.36
C LYS A 7 0.82 -5.75 7.35
N PRO A 8 0.15 -5.41 8.47
CA PRO A 8 -1.31 -5.26 8.45
C PRO A 8 -1.79 -4.04 7.65
N CYS A 9 -0.99 -2.96 7.61
CA CYS A 9 -1.29 -1.76 6.84
C CYS A 9 -1.24 -2.02 5.32
N ALA A 10 -0.28 -2.84 4.89
CA ALA A 10 -0.13 -3.27 3.50
C ALA A 10 -1.28 -4.15 3.06
N VAL A 11 -1.66 -5.17 3.86
CA VAL A 11 -2.82 -6.04 3.60
C VAL A 11 -4.11 -5.21 3.49
N ALA A 12 -4.37 -4.33 4.46
CA ALA A 12 -5.53 -3.43 4.43
C ALA A 12 -5.51 -2.39 3.29
N THR A 13 -4.37 -2.23 2.61
CA THR A 13 -4.27 -1.37 1.42
C THR A 13 -4.37 -2.19 0.13
N ALA A 14 -3.95 -3.45 0.15
CA ALA A 14 -4.12 -4.41 -0.95
C ALA A 14 -5.56 -4.89 -1.09
N ASP A 15 -6.30 -4.97 0.03
CA ASP A 15 -7.73 -5.30 0.05
C ASP A 15 -8.59 -4.22 -0.64
N ARG A 16 -8.08 -2.99 -0.72
CA ARG A 16 -8.78 -1.88 -1.38
C ARG A 16 -8.71 -2.04 -2.91
N ARG A 17 -9.86 -2.07 -3.57
CA ARG A 17 -9.96 -2.15 -5.05
C ARG A 17 -9.33 -0.96 -5.79
N ASP A 18 -9.16 0.18 -5.13
CA ASP A 18 -8.56 1.39 -5.72
C ASP A 18 -7.02 1.35 -5.81
N ARG A 19 -6.34 0.38 -5.16
CA ARG A 19 -4.88 0.36 -5.06
C ARG A 19 -4.33 -1.05 -5.16
N GLU A 20 -3.32 -1.22 -6.00
CA GLU A 20 -2.49 -2.41 -6.03
C GLU A 20 -1.24 -2.19 -5.16
N VAL A 21 -0.93 -3.18 -4.32
CA VAL A 21 0.24 -3.14 -3.43
C VAL A 21 1.16 -4.30 -3.81
N LYS A 22 2.31 -3.99 -4.40
CA LYS A 22 3.37 -4.97 -4.66
C LYS A 22 4.40 -4.92 -3.55
N GLN A 23 4.73 -6.07 -2.96
CA GLN A 23 5.84 -6.15 -2.02
C GLN A 23 7.14 -6.02 -2.81
N LEU A 24 8.04 -5.14 -2.37
CA LEU A 24 9.38 -5.09 -2.94
C LEU A 24 10.27 -6.12 -2.24
N PRO A 25 11.27 -6.68 -2.95
CA PRO A 25 12.25 -7.55 -2.33
C PRO A 25 12.99 -6.78 -1.22
N GLY A 26 13.01 -7.36 -0.02
CA GLY A 26 13.61 -6.74 1.15
C GLY A 26 13.43 -7.60 2.40
N ARG A 27 14.18 -7.30 3.46
CA ARG A 27 14.06 -7.95 4.76
C ARG A 27 13.05 -7.20 5.62
N SER A 28 12.28 -7.93 6.44
CA SER A 28 11.35 -7.29 7.36
C SER A 28 12.11 -6.58 8.47
N GLU A 29 12.07 -5.26 8.48
CA GLU A 29 12.77 -4.41 9.44
C GLU A 29 11.79 -3.55 10.22
N LYS A 30 12.28 -2.97 11.33
CA LYS A 30 11.47 -2.15 12.24
C LYS A 30 11.32 -0.74 11.67
N ILE A 31 10.35 -0.55 10.78
CA ILE A 31 10.10 0.71 10.09
C ILE A 31 8.94 1.50 10.73
N THR A 32 8.96 2.81 10.54
CA THR A 32 7.81 3.67 10.83
C THR A 32 6.83 3.58 9.66
N CYS A 33 5.59 3.19 9.94
CA CYS A 33 4.61 3.05 8.87
C CYS A 33 4.03 4.41 8.45
N ASP A 34 4.10 4.73 7.16
CA ASP A 34 3.52 5.94 6.57
C ASP A 34 2.00 6.07 6.78
N LYS A 35 1.29 4.97 7.02
CA LYS A 35 -0.17 4.96 7.12
C LYS A 35 -0.67 5.08 8.55
N CYS A 36 -0.01 4.44 9.52
CA CYS A 36 -0.45 4.41 10.92
C CYS A 36 0.50 5.16 11.87
N GLY A 37 1.65 5.64 11.40
CA GLY A 37 2.66 6.36 12.19
C GLY A 37 3.39 5.50 13.23
N ARG A 38 2.98 4.25 13.44
CA ARG A 38 3.56 3.35 14.45
C ARG A 38 4.79 2.65 13.91
N ARG A 39 5.79 2.46 14.78
CA ARG A 39 7.00 1.68 14.49
C ARG A 39 6.71 0.19 14.64
N ARG A 40 6.67 -0.55 13.54
CA ARG A 40 6.36 -1.98 13.49
C ARG A 40 7.26 -2.67 12.46
N PHE A 41 7.33 -4.00 12.52
CA PHE A 41 7.97 -4.77 11.46
C PHE A 41 7.20 -4.59 10.15
N GLY A 42 7.90 -4.12 9.12
CA GLY A 42 7.33 -3.81 7.82
C GLY A 42 8.37 -3.94 6.71
N LEU A 43 7.91 -3.66 5.49
CA LEU A 43 8.70 -3.75 4.27
C LEU A 43 8.42 -2.51 3.41
N PRO A 44 9.29 -2.19 2.45
CA PRO A 44 8.94 -1.27 1.38
C PRO A 44 7.91 -1.93 0.46
N TYR A 45 6.80 -1.26 0.22
CA TYR A 45 5.78 -1.69 -0.73
C TYR A 45 5.65 -0.66 -1.86
N GLU A 46 5.44 -1.13 -3.08
CA GLU A 46 5.04 -0.31 -4.20
C GLU A 46 3.52 -0.26 -4.28
N VAL A 47 2.96 0.90 -3.92
CA VAL A 47 1.52 1.18 -4.04
C VAL A 47 1.27 1.85 -5.38
N LYS A 48 0.53 1.18 -6.27
CA LYS A 48 0.02 1.74 -7.52
C LYS A 48 -1.47 2.02 -7.34
N ARG A 49 -1.92 3.24 -7.68
CA ARG A 49 -3.35 3.51 -7.79
C ARG A 49 -3.86 2.79 -9.03
N LYS A 50 -4.82 1.88 -8.86
CA LYS A 50 -5.63 1.42 -9.99
C LYS A 50 -6.69 2.50 -10.18
N PHE A 51 -6.44 3.43 -11.10
CA PHE A 51 -7.52 4.25 -11.62
C PHE A 51 -8.48 3.30 -12.32
N PHE A 52 -9.59 3.00 -11.66
CA PHE A 52 -10.72 2.39 -12.34
C PHE A 52 -11.32 3.50 -13.22
N THR A 53 -10.81 3.66 -14.45
CA THR A 53 -11.48 4.42 -15.50
C THR A 53 -12.70 3.63 -15.95
N GLY A 54 -13.72 3.56 -15.10
CA GLY A 54 -14.89 2.73 -15.32
C GLY A 54 -16.10 3.20 -14.52
N GLY A 55 -16.76 4.26 -15.02
CA GLY A 55 -18.11 4.71 -14.66
C GLY A 55 -18.15 6.04 -13.91
N GLY A 56 -18.67 7.15 -14.44
CA GLY A 56 -19.29 7.40 -15.73
C GLY A 56 -19.48 8.91 -15.88
N ALA A 57 -18.74 9.51 -16.81
CA ALA A 57 -19.17 10.74 -17.44
C ALA A 57 -20.14 10.33 -18.56
N LYS A 58 -21.45 10.30 -18.28
CA LYS A 58 -22.47 10.52 -19.29
C LYS A 58 -23.57 11.37 -18.66
N LYS A 59 -23.56 12.64 -19.12
CA LYS A 59 -24.63 13.64 -19.25
C LYS A 59 -25.87 13.48 -18.37
#